data_AF-A0A955YCK5-F1
#
_entry.id   AF-A0A955YCK5-F1
#
_cell.length_a   1.000
_cell.length_b   1.000
_cell.length_c   1.000
_cell.angle_alpha   90.00
_cell.angle_beta   90.00
_cell.angle_gamma   90.00
#
_symmetry.space_group_name_H-M   'P 1'
#
loop_
_entity.id
_entity.type
_entity.pdbx_description
1 polymer ?
#
loop_
_entity_poly.entity_id
_entity_poly.type
_entity_poly.pdbx_seq_one_letter_code
_entity_poly.pdbx_strand_id
1 'polypeptide(L)'
;MAIGLQGTWSISVAAKNASWPQRFIVAGSSNGQDGTYAGSTGAADVLVTGDQWGITIQNNPTGPVSWRESRARLGHFRVESGFFRADIQSDDGGGGADEDFDDLVLTISKPLSDSEWIVYGTARSYRGHCRFNPCFPYPWVVIDTPLQLERLLRYREVRPILERVYGADVDRLVERERFTPLVLSRGGGPKGGVSVSGATTVERKAQGKAKTESLVVGDVAEARAARYPAFEANVSLAEAGLLDRLTLFHP
;
A
#
# COMPACT_ATOMS: atom_id res chain seq x y z
N MET A 1 -9.33 3.66 18.23
CA MET A 1 -8.16 3.91 17.36
C MET A 1 -8.55 5.01 16.39
N ALA A 2 -7.72 6.04 16.23
CA ALA A 2 -7.99 7.12 15.27
C ALA A 2 -7.44 6.76 13.88
N ILE A 3 -8.22 6.99 12.82
CA ILE A 3 -7.72 7.03 11.45
C ILE A 3 -7.13 8.43 11.23
N GLY A 4 -5.83 8.50 10.90
CA GLY A 4 -5.16 9.77 10.62
C GLY A 4 -5.32 10.19 9.16
N LEU A 5 -5.57 11.49 8.95
CA LEU A 5 -5.70 12.12 7.65
C LEU A 5 -4.88 13.43 7.61
N GLN A 6 -4.58 13.89 6.38
CA GLN A 6 -3.86 15.13 6.13
C GLN A 6 -4.50 15.89 4.97
N GLY A 7 -4.47 17.23 5.03
CA GLY A 7 -5.11 18.11 4.06
C GLY A 7 -6.62 18.22 4.25
N THR A 8 -7.31 18.65 3.18
CA THR A 8 -8.76 18.88 3.18
C THR A 8 -9.54 17.67 2.70
N TRP A 9 -10.50 17.20 3.49
CA TRP A 9 -11.40 16.09 3.16
C TRP A 9 -12.84 16.40 3.58
N SER A 10 -13.81 15.93 2.81
CA SER A 10 -15.21 15.85 3.23
C SER A 10 -15.49 14.48 3.83
N ILE A 11 -16.25 14.46 4.94
CA ILE A 11 -16.70 13.26 5.65
C ILE A 11 -18.22 13.20 5.58
N SER A 12 -18.77 12.07 5.15
CA SER A 12 -20.22 11.83 5.15
C SER A 12 -20.55 10.47 5.76
N VAL A 13 -21.73 10.34 6.38
CA VAL A 13 -22.22 9.07 6.91
C VAL A 13 -22.91 8.29 5.79
N ALA A 14 -22.26 7.24 5.30
CA ALA A 14 -22.75 6.42 4.20
C ALA A 14 -23.79 5.38 4.68
N ALA A 15 -23.52 4.73 5.81
CA ALA A 15 -24.42 3.71 6.38
C ALA A 15 -24.26 3.61 7.90
N LYS A 16 -25.30 3.10 8.55
CA LYS A 16 -25.29 2.67 9.96
C LYS A 16 -26.14 1.41 10.10
N ASN A 17 -25.49 0.28 10.37
CA ASN A 17 -26.15 -1.01 10.53
C ASN A 17 -26.22 -1.47 12.00
N ALA A 18 -25.48 -0.80 12.89
CA ALA A 18 -25.51 -1.10 14.32
C ALA A 18 -26.86 -0.76 14.98
N SER A 19 -27.26 -1.56 15.97
CA SER A 19 -28.42 -1.26 16.84
C SER A 19 -28.11 -0.13 17.84
N TRP A 20 -26.87 -0.03 18.31
CA TRP A 20 -26.49 1.00 19.27
C TRP A 20 -26.30 2.37 18.62
N PRO A 21 -26.43 3.48 19.39
CA PRO A 21 -26.02 4.80 18.92
C PRO A 21 -24.55 4.80 18.51
N GLN A 22 -24.27 5.43 17.37
CA GLN A 22 -22.93 5.57 16.81
C GLN A 22 -22.62 7.07 16.65
N ARG A 23 -21.35 7.44 16.80
CA ARG A 23 -20.84 8.80 16.57
C ARG A 23 -19.42 8.76 16.05
N PHE A 24 -18.97 9.86 15.47
CA PHE A 24 -17.55 10.04 15.16
C PHE A 24 -17.04 11.35 15.77
N ILE A 25 -15.76 11.37 16.08
CA ILE A 25 -15.05 12.50 16.66
C ILE A 25 -13.96 12.91 15.70
N VAL A 26 -13.93 14.20 15.36
CA VAL A 26 -12.84 14.83 14.60
C VAL A 26 -11.96 15.57 15.60
N ALA A 27 -10.64 15.42 15.46
CA ALA A 27 -9.65 16.11 16.29
C ALA A 27 -8.41 16.50 15.47
N GLY A 28 -7.83 17.67 15.78
CA GLY A 28 -6.59 18.17 15.15
C GLY A 28 -6.81 18.96 13.87
N SER A 29 -8.04 19.38 13.57
CA SER A 29 -8.34 20.23 12.43
C SER A 29 -7.78 21.65 12.62
N SER A 30 -7.35 22.26 11.52
CA SER A 30 -6.93 23.67 11.48
C SER A 30 -8.08 24.62 11.11
N ASN A 31 -9.22 24.09 10.63
CA ASN A 31 -10.38 24.88 10.23
C ASN A 31 -11.52 24.89 11.27
N GLY A 32 -11.25 24.49 12.52
CA GLY A 32 -12.21 24.58 13.63
C GLY A 32 -13.34 23.55 13.57
N GLN A 33 -13.11 22.41 12.92
CA GLN A 33 -14.07 21.29 12.80
C GLN A 33 -13.80 20.18 13.82
N ASP A 34 -13.08 20.50 14.90
CA ASP A 34 -12.91 19.57 16.01
C ASP A 34 -14.23 19.45 16.77
N GLY A 35 -14.68 18.23 17.01
CA GLY A 35 -15.98 18.03 17.60
C GLY A 35 -16.51 16.60 17.53
N THR A 36 -17.70 16.43 18.09
CA THR A 36 -18.46 15.18 18.07
C THR A 36 -19.62 15.30 17.10
N TYR A 37 -19.73 14.35 16.18
CA TYR A 37 -20.72 14.33 15.12
C TYR A 37 -21.56 13.06 15.20
N ALA A 38 -22.86 13.18 14.92
CA ALA A 38 -23.77 12.05 14.93
C ALA A 38 -23.45 11.06 13.80
N GLY A 39 -23.44 9.76 14.10
CA GLY A 39 -23.27 8.69 13.12
C GLY A 39 -24.59 8.29 12.45
N SER A 40 -25.49 9.25 12.17
CA SER A 40 -26.79 9.00 11.54
C SER A 40 -26.75 9.34 10.06
N THR A 41 -27.27 8.45 9.21
CA THR A 41 -27.46 8.72 7.78
C THR A 41 -28.31 9.98 7.58
N GLY A 42 -27.93 10.83 6.63
CA GLY A 42 -28.60 12.10 6.37
C GLY A 42 -28.10 13.28 7.24
N ALA A 43 -27.12 13.05 8.12
CA ALA A 43 -26.35 14.14 8.71
C ALA A 43 -25.59 14.93 7.63
N ALA A 44 -25.40 16.23 7.85
CA ALA A 44 -24.64 17.07 6.94
C ALA A 44 -23.18 16.63 6.86
N ASP A 45 -22.60 16.75 5.67
CA ASP A 45 -21.19 16.51 5.43
C ASP A 45 -20.30 17.45 6.25
N VAL A 46 -19.17 16.93 6.73
CA VAL A 46 -18.18 17.67 7.52
C VAL A 46 -16.93 17.88 6.68
N LEU A 47 -16.61 19.13 6.35
CA LEU A 47 -15.40 19.48 5.61
C LEU A 47 -14.26 19.80 6.57
N VAL A 48 -13.32 18.88 6.74
CA VAL A 48 -12.19 19.01 7.68
C VAL A 48 -10.91 19.36 6.93
N THR A 49 -10.11 20.28 7.47
CA THR A 49 -8.78 20.63 6.96
C THR A 49 -7.76 20.61 8.09
N GLY A 50 -6.54 20.15 7.83
CA GLY A 50 -5.42 20.22 8.77
C GLY A 50 -4.17 19.54 8.24
N ASP A 51 -2.99 19.91 8.73
CA ASP A 51 -1.72 19.27 8.35
C ASP A 51 -1.65 17.81 8.83
N GLN A 52 -2.25 17.54 9.99
CA GLN A 52 -2.48 16.21 10.52
C GLN A 52 -3.68 16.25 11.48
N TRP A 53 -4.71 15.48 11.18
CA TRP A 53 -5.92 15.36 11.98
C TRP A 53 -6.43 13.91 11.97
N GLY A 54 -7.43 13.59 12.77
CA GLY A 54 -7.92 12.22 12.86
C GLY A 54 -9.42 12.08 13.12
N ILE A 55 -9.92 10.88 12.80
CA ILE A 55 -11.30 10.46 13.02
C ILE A 55 -11.32 9.25 13.96
N THR A 56 -12.09 9.33 15.03
CA THR A 56 -12.39 8.19 15.91
C THR A 56 -13.88 7.89 15.86
N ILE A 57 -14.26 6.64 15.61
CA ILE A 57 -15.66 6.20 15.67
C ILE A 57 -15.92 5.61 17.06
N GLN A 58 -17.09 5.92 17.62
CA GLN A 58 -17.51 5.42 18.93
C GLN A 58 -18.94 4.88 18.88
N ASN A 59 -19.18 3.84 19.67
CA ASN A 59 -20.50 3.26 19.91
C ASN A 59 -20.92 3.39 21.37
N ASN A 60 -22.22 3.41 21.60
CA ASN A 60 -22.80 3.50 22.95
C ASN A 60 -23.67 2.28 23.29
N PRO A 61 -23.07 1.15 23.69
CA PRO A 61 -23.83 -0.02 24.10
C PRO A 61 -24.66 0.27 25.35
N THR A 62 -25.79 -0.43 25.51
CA THR A 62 -26.56 -0.38 26.75
C THR A 62 -25.74 -1.04 27.88
N GLY A 63 -25.47 -0.33 28.98
CA GLY A 63 -24.69 -0.86 30.10
C GLY A 63 -23.97 0.21 30.93
N PRO A 64 -23.03 -0.19 31.81
CA PRO A 64 -22.31 0.73 32.70
C PRO A 64 -21.24 1.57 32.00
N VAL A 65 -20.89 1.24 30.75
CA VAL A 65 -19.90 1.96 29.95
C VAL A 65 -20.63 2.89 29.00
N SER A 66 -20.39 4.20 29.14
CA SER A 66 -20.76 5.18 28.12
C SER A 66 -19.73 5.19 27.00
N TRP A 67 -20.17 5.51 25.77
CA TRP A 67 -19.36 5.76 24.57
C TRP A 67 -17.94 5.18 24.57
N ARG A 68 -17.77 4.04 23.91
CA ARG A 68 -16.47 3.39 23.72
C ARG A 68 -16.01 3.49 22.27
N GLU A 69 -14.72 3.35 22.02
CA GLU A 69 -14.18 3.37 20.66
C GLU A 69 -14.51 2.08 19.92
N SER A 70 -14.96 2.23 18.68
CA SER A 70 -15.12 1.13 17.73
C SER A 70 -13.77 0.75 17.12
N ARG A 71 -13.64 -0.51 16.69
CA ARG A 71 -12.58 -0.89 15.73
C ARG A 71 -12.89 -0.18 14.41
N ALA A 72 -11.86 0.24 13.68
CA ALA A 72 -12.05 0.90 12.40
C ALA A 72 -10.97 0.50 11.40
N ARG A 73 -11.32 0.47 10.11
CA ARG A 73 -10.40 0.23 9.00
C ARG A 73 -10.76 1.09 7.80
N LEU A 74 -9.76 1.37 6.97
CA LEU A 74 -9.99 1.95 5.64
C LEU A 74 -10.34 0.84 4.64
N GLY A 75 -11.31 1.11 3.77
CA GLY A 75 -11.76 0.20 2.72
C GLY A 75 -12.33 0.95 1.52
N HIS A 76 -12.77 0.19 0.51
CA HIS A 76 -13.47 0.70 -0.69
C HIS A 76 -12.84 1.94 -1.34
N PHE A 77 -11.53 1.89 -1.57
CA PHE A 77 -10.80 2.93 -2.28
C PHE A 77 -11.27 3.02 -3.73
N ARG A 78 -11.64 4.22 -4.15
CA ARG A 78 -12.20 4.45 -5.50
C ARG A 78 -11.96 5.88 -5.96
N VAL A 79 -11.93 6.05 -7.27
CA VAL A 79 -11.93 7.37 -7.92
C VAL A 79 -13.25 7.51 -8.66
N GLU A 80 -14.01 8.55 -8.34
CA GLU A 80 -15.33 8.77 -8.91
C GLU A 80 -15.62 10.27 -8.99
N SER A 81 -16.08 10.73 -10.16
CA SER A 81 -16.50 12.11 -10.41
C SER A 81 -15.45 13.17 -10.04
N GLY A 82 -14.17 12.86 -10.24
CA GLY A 82 -13.05 13.77 -9.93
C GLY A 82 -12.64 13.78 -8.45
N PHE A 83 -13.16 12.86 -7.63
CA PHE A 83 -12.77 12.72 -6.22
C PHE A 83 -12.09 11.38 -5.98
N PHE A 84 -11.06 11.40 -5.13
CA PHE A 84 -10.63 10.21 -4.43
C PHE A 84 -11.57 9.97 -3.26
N ARG A 85 -12.04 8.74 -3.11
CA ARG A 85 -12.95 8.33 -2.04
C ARG A 85 -12.44 7.07 -1.38
N ALA A 86 -12.65 6.98 -0.08
CA ALA A 86 -12.45 5.78 0.70
C ALA A 86 -13.52 5.71 1.78
N ASP A 87 -13.75 4.52 2.32
CA ASP A 87 -14.66 4.33 3.43
C ASP A 87 -13.87 4.04 4.71
N ILE A 88 -14.27 4.65 5.82
CA ILE A 88 -13.90 4.24 7.16
C ILE A 88 -15.03 3.36 7.67
N GLN A 89 -14.72 2.09 7.80
CA GLN A 89 -15.61 1.02 8.19
C GLN A 89 -15.38 0.69 9.67
N SER A 90 -16.42 0.69 10.50
CA SER A 90 -16.29 0.39 11.92
C SER A 90 -16.97 -0.90 12.35
N ASP A 91 -16.44 -1.48 13.41
CA ASP A 91 -17.03 -2.59 14.15
C ASP A 91 -17.09 -2.21 15.64
N ASP A 92 -18.26 -2.36 16.22
CA ASP A 92 -18.65 -1.85 17.53
C ASP A 92 -18.43 -2.86 18.67
N GLY A 93 -17.94 -4.06 18.33
CA GLY A 93 -17.57 -5.12 19.27
C GLY A 93 -18.74 -5.64 20.09
N GLY A 94 -19.94 -5.71 19.50
CA GLY A 94 -21.15 -6.26 20.11
C GLY A 94 -21.03 -7.70 20.59
N GLY A 95 -22.05 -8.18 21.34
CA GLY A 95 -22.05 -9.45 22.09
C GLY A 95 -21.85 -10.75 21.28
N GLY A 96 -21.70 -10.65 19.95
CA GLY A 96 -20.98 -11.58 19.12
C GLY A 96 -20.24 -10.76 18.08
N ALA A 97 -18.91 -10.80 18.07
CA ALA A 97 -18.10 -10.12 17.06
C ALA A 97 -18.35 -10.81 15.71
N ASP A 98 -19.22 -10.24 14.89
CA ASP A 98 -19.44 -10.65 13.49
C ASP A 98 -18.27 -10.20 12.59
N GLU A 99 -17.46 -9.22 13.04
CA GLU A 99 -16.22 -8.79 12.38
C GLU A 99 -16.39 -8.32 10.94
N ASP A 100 -17.59 -7.85 10.60
CA ASP A 100 -17.97 -7.41 9.25
C ASP A 100 -17.56 -5.97 8.94
N PHE A 101 -17.40 -5.14 9.97
CA PHE A 101 -17.09 -3.70 9.90
C PHE A 101 -18.14 -2.88 9.14
N ASP A 102 -19.43 -3.13 9.36
CA ASP A 102 -20.51 -2.36 8.72
C ASP A 102 -21.36 -1.51 9.68
N ASP A 103 -21.03 -1.51 10.98
CA ASP A 103 -21.80 -0.85 12.05
C ASP A 103 -22.01 0.65 11.82
N LEU A 104 -20.95 1.35 11.43
CA LEU A 104 -20.94 2.72 10.93
C LEU A 104 -19.94 2.80 9.79
N VAL A 105 -20.40 3.26 8.64
CA VAL A 105 -19.56 3.50 7.47
C VAL A 105 -19.54 5.00 7.18
N LEU A 106 -18.34 5.59 7.24
CA LEU A 106 -18.11 6.96 6.81
C LEU A 106 -17.46 6.95 5.44
N THR A 107 -17.96 7.72 4.47
CA THR A 107 -17.21 7.99 3.25
C THR A 107 -16.40 9.26 3.44
N ILE A 108 -15.08 9.14 3.24
CA ILE A 108 -14.17 10.28 3.13
C ILE A 108 -13.89 10.57 1.67
N SER A 109 -13.83 11.84 1.31
CA SER A 109 -13.57 12.26 -0.08
C SER A 109 -12.69 13.50 -0.17
N LYS A 110 -11.83 13.54 -1.18
CA LYS A 110 -10.98 14.67 -1.51
C LYS A 110 -10.97 14.88 -3.03
N PRO A 111 -11.07 16.12 -3.54
CA PRO A 111 -10.87 16.40 -4.96
C PRO A 111 -9.51 15.89 -5.42
N LEU A 112 -9.46 15.22 -6.57
CA LEU A 112 -8.18 14.87 -7.18
C LEU A 112 -7.54 16.11 -7.79
N SER A 113 -6.21 16.17 -7.65
CA SER A 113 -5.37 17.15 -8.32
C SER A 113 -4.26 16.42 -9.05
N ASP A 114 -3.91 16.89 -10.26
CA ASP A 114 -2.81 16.35 -11.06
C ASP A 114 -1.44 16.57 -10.42
N SER A 115 -1.36 17.40 -9.38
CA SER A 115 -0.14 17.72 -8.64
C SER A 115 0.01 16.99 -7.31
N GLU A 116 -0.95 16.15 -6.91
CA GLU A 116 -0.98 15.53 -5.59
C GLU A 116 -0.92 13.99 -5.67
N TRP A 117 -0.22 13.40 -4.70
CA TRP A 117 -0.19 11.95 -4.49
C TRP A 117 -0.90 11.62 -3.19
N ILE A 118 -1.81 10.64 -3.22
CA ILE A 118 -2.46 10.11 -2.02
C ILE A 118 -1.75 8.82 -1.61
N VAL A 119 -1.10 8.87 -0.45
CA VAL A 119 -0.48 7.70 0.18
C VAL A 119 -1.39 7.24 1.32
N TYR A 120 -1.82 5.98 1.29
CA TYR A 120 -2.65 5.38 2.32
C TYR A 120 -2.09 4.01 2.70
N GLY A 121 -2.38 3.58 3.93
CA GLY A 121 -1.92 2.28 4.44
C GLY A 121 -2.08 2.15 5.93
N THR A 122 -1.61 1.04 6.48
CA THR A 122 -1.61 0.79 7.92
C THR A 122 -0.17 0.76 8.42
N ALA A 123 0.15 1.62 9.39
CA ALA A 123 1.37 1.48 10.17
C ALA A 123 1.13 0.48 11.31
N ARG A 124 1.98 -0.55 11.42
CA ARG A 124 1.95 -1.51 12.53
C ARG A 124 3.26 -1.44 13.30
N SER A 125 3.18 -1.33 14.63
CA SER A 125 4.32 -1.56 15.50
C SER A 125 4.37 -3.05 15.90
N TYR A 126 5.56 -3.61 15.96
CA TYR A 126 5.79 -4.98 16.43
C TYR A 126 6.17 -4.93 17.92
N ARG A 127 5.60 -5.83 18.73
CA ARG A 127 6.03 -6.00 20.14
C ARG A 127 7.24 -6.93 20.20
N GLY A 128 8.25 -6.59 21.00
CA GLY A 128 9.45 -7.40 21.25
C GLY A 128 10.74 -6.85 20.62
N HIS A 129 11.87 -7.53 20.86
CA HIS A 129 13.17 -7.18 20.29
C HIS A 129 13.25 -7.61 18.81
N CYS A 130 13.08 -6.68 17.88
CA CYS A 130 13.31 -6.91 16.44
C CYS A 130 14.84 -6.90 16.21
N ARG A 131 15.46 -8.08 16.09
CA ARG A 131 16.93 -8.25 15.98
C ARG A 131 17.49 -7.95 14.59
N PHE A 132 16.65 -7.90 13.57
CA PHE A 132 17.02 -7.51 12.21
C PHE A 132 15.94 -6.60 11.68
N ASN A 133 16.35 -5.43 11.19
CA ASN A 133 15.40 -4.58 10.55
C ASN A 133 15.26 -5.02 9.11
N PRO A 134 14.04 -4.88 8.66
CA PRO A 134 12.83 -4.93 9.45
C PRO A 134 12.50 -6.40 9.69
N CYS A 135 11.59 -6.61 10.61
CA CYS A 135 10.78 -7.80 10.59
C CYS A 135 9.93 -7.91 9.27
N PHE A 136 10.46 -7.53 8.08
CA PHE A 136 9.70 -7.41 6.82
C PHE A 136 9.35 -8.78 6.28
N PRO A 137 8.09 -8.95 5.88
CA PRO A 137 7.70 -10.05 5.03
C PRO A 137 8.45 -9.95 3.69
N TYR A 138 8.65 -11.10 3.07
CA TYR A 138 8.91 -11.23 1.64
C TYR A 138 8.15 -10.15 0.84
N PRO A 139 8.78 -9.43 -0.12
CA PRO A 139 10.01 -9.79 -0.84
C PRO A 139 11.20 -8.81 -0.64
N TRP A 140 11.42 -8.21 0.52
CA TRP A 140 12.46 -7.17 0.68
C TRP A 140 13.73 -7.66 1.41
N VAL A 141 14.88 -7.08 1.08
CA VAL A 141 16.17 -7.20 1.79
C VAL A 141 16.53 -5.81 2.29
N VAL A 142 16.89 -5.68 3.56
CA VAL A 142 17.24 -4.38 4.15
C VAL A 142 18.64 -4.41 4.75
N ILE A 143 19.36 -3.31 4.55
CA ILE A 143 20.72 -3.05 5.01
C ILE A 143 20.59 -1.94 6.04
N ASP A 144 20.73 -2.27 7.32
CA ASP A 144 20.36 -1.39 8.44
C ASP A 144 21.50 -0.57 9.00
N THR A 145 22.73 -1.03 8.75
CA THR A 145 23.93 -0.44 9.35
C THR A 145 25.04 -0.23 8.33
N PRO A 146 25.93 0.76 8.55
CA PRO A 146 27.13 0.93 7.74
C PRO A 146 27.97 -0.35 7.66
N LEU A 147 28.07 -1.10 8.77
CA LEU A 147 28.82 -2.34 8.83
C LEU A 147 28.22 -3.45 7.95
N GLN A 148 26.89 -3.55 7.87
CA GLN A 148 26.23 -4.48 6.95
C GLN A 148 26.46 -4.06 5.50
N LEU A 149 26.38 -2.76 5.20
CA LEU A 149 26.67 -2.24 3.87
C LEU A 149 28.12 -2.55 3.47
N GLU A 150 29.10 -2.26 4.34
CA GLU A 150 30.51 -2.53 4.10
C GLU A 150 30.77 -4.02 3.84
N ARG A 151 30.12 -4.92 4.60
CA ARG A 151 30.19 -6.37 4.38
C ARG A 151 29.59 -6.77 3.04
N LEU A 152 28.47 -6.18 2.64
CA LEU A 152 27.80 -6.46 1.37
C LEU A 152 28.60 -5.95 0.16
N LEU A 153 29.30 -4.83 0.30
CA LEU A 153 30.16 -4.27 -0.75
C LEU A 153 31.39 -5.13 -1.06
N ARG A 154 31.68 -6.15 -0.25
CA ARG A 154 32.71 -7.17 -0.55
C ARG A 154 32.28 -8.13 -1.66
N TYR A 155 30.98 -8.26 -1.93
CA TYR A 155 30.46 -9.06 -3.03
C TYR A 155 30.38 -8.20 -4.30
N ARG A 156 31.11 -8.62 -5.34
CA ARG A 156 31.27 -7.85 -6.59
C ARG A 156 29.94 -7.60 -7.30
N GLU A 157 28.98 -8.49 -7.12
CA GLU A 157 27.66 -8.49 -7.74
C GLU A 157 26.70 -7.48 -7.09
N VAL A 158 26.93 -7.15 -5.82
CA VAL A 158 26.01 -6.29 -5.04
C VAL A 158 26.21 -4.81 -5.36
N ARG A 159 27.46 -4.40 -5.59
CA ARG A 159 27.80 -3.00 -5.87
C ARG A 159 27.03 -2.42 -7.06
N PRO A 160 26.97 -3.05 -8.25
CA PRO A 160 26.17 -2.53 -9.37
C PRO A 160 24.67 -2.44 -9.08
N ILE A 161 24.13 -3.31 -8.22
CA ILE A 161 22.71 -3.28 -7.83
C ILE A 161 22.46 -2.07 -6.94
N LEU A 162 23.31 -1.86 -5.93
CA LEU A 162 23.23 -0.70 -5.05
C LEU A 162 23.42 0.61 -5.81
N GLU A 163 24.38 0.67 -6.74
CA GLU A 163 24.64 1.86 -7.55
C GLU A 163 23.45 2.21 -8.45
N ARG A 164 22.75 1.20 -8.98
CA ARG A 164 21.54 1.40 -9.78
C ARG A 164 20.37 1.94 -8.96
N VAL A 165 20.22 1.48 -7.72
CA VAL A 165 19.07 1.82 -6.86
C VAL A 165 19.31 3.13 -6.08
N TYR A 166 20.54 3.35 -5.63
CA TYR A 166 20.89 4.45 -4.71
C TYR A 166 21.86 5.48 -5.30
N GLY A 167 22.34 5.28 -6.53
CA GLY A 167 23.26 6.18 -7.23
C GLY A 167 24.73 5.74 -7.17
N ALA A 168 25.56 6.35 -8.02
CA ALA A 168 26.91 5.88 -8.34
C ALA A 168 27.94 5.90 -7.19
N ASP A 169 27.63 6.52 -6.04
CA ASP A 169 28.58 6.69 -4.93
C ASP A 169 28.09 5.98 -3.67
N VAL A 170 28.07 4.66 -3.73
CA VAL A 170 27.62 3.79 -2.63
C VAL A 170 28.60 3.83 -1.46
N ASP A 171 29.87 4.11 -1.70
CA ASP A 171 30.88 4.20 -0.63
C ASP A 171 30.61 5.43 0.28
N ARG A 172 30.14 6.55 -0.28
CA ARG A 172 29.66 7.69 0.53
C ARG A 172 28.48 7.37 1.45
N LEU A 173 27.71 6.31 1.18
CA LEU A 173 26.61 5.91 2.07
C LEU A 173 27.13 5.32 3.38
N VAL A 174 28.33 4.73 3.37
CA VAL A 174 29.00 4.20 4.57
C VAL A 174 29.49 5.33 5.47
N GLU A 175 29.95 6.43 4.87
CA GLU A 175 30.60 7.56 5.55
C GLU A 175 29.64 8.59 6.17
N ARG A 176 28.32 8.42 5.99
CA ARG A 176 27.32 9.38 6.51
C ARG A 176 27.28 9.37 8.04
N GLU A 177 27.28 10.56 8.66
CA GLU A 177 27.07 10.73 10.11
C GLU A 177 25.78 10.04 10.60
N ARG A 178 24.75 9.98 9.76
CA ARG A 178 23.53 9.23 10.00
C ARG A 178 23.29 8.28 8.85
N PHE A 179 23.44 6.99 9.12
CA PHE A 179 23.14 5.94 8.16
C PHE A 179 21.63 5.80 7.98
N THR A 180 21.16 5.91 6.75
CA THR A 180 19.78 5.61 6.39
C THR A 180 19.71 4.16 5.90
N PRO A 181 18.85 3.31 6.47
CA PRO A 181 18.69 1.93 5.99
C PRO A 181 18.38 1.86 4.50
N LEU A 182 19.03 0.93 3.79
CA LEU A 182 18.80 0.68 2.37
C LEU A 182 17.87 -0.52 2.20
N VAL A 183 16.89 -0.44 1.31
CA VAL A 183 15.86 -1.44 1.05
C VAL A 183 15.91 -1.91 -0.42
N LEU A 184 16.32 -3.16 -0.63
CA LEU A 184 16.36 -3.82 -1.92
C LEU A 184 15.15 -4.75 -2.10
N SER A 185 14.54 -4.74 -3.28
CA SER A 185 13.58 -5.78 -3.66
C SER A 185 14.33 -7.06 -4.04
N ARG A 186 13.84 -8.24 -3.62
CA ARG A 186 14.40 -9.55 -4.02
C ARG A 186 14.05 -9.95 -5.46
N GLY A 187 13.26 -9.15 -6.18
CA GLY A 187 12.80 -9.48 -7.54
C GLY A 187 11.90 -10.71 -7.53
N GLY A 188 10.59 -10.50 -7.42
CA GLY A 188 9.62 -11.60 -7.34
C GLY A 188 8.20 -11.21 -6.93
N GLY A 189 7.92 -9.91 -6.75
CA GLY A 189 6.56 -9.39 -6.58
C GLY A 189 6.11 -8.66 -7.84
N PRO A 190 4.85 -8.83 -8.28
CA PRO A 190 4.31 -7.99 -9.33
C PRO A 190 4.17 -6.58 -8.76
N LYS A 191 4.80 -5.61 -9.42
CA LYS A 191 4.82 -4.16 -9.13
C LYS A 191 6.03 -3.69 -8.31
N GLY A 192 6.94 -3.02 -9.02
CA GLY A 192 7.70 -1.88 -8.50
C GLY A 192 9.03 -2.19 -7.82
N GLY A 193 10.01 -2.71 -8.56
CA GLY A 193 11.40 -2.75 -8.11
C GLY A 193 12.36 -3.20 -9.21
N VAL A 194 13.08 -2.23 -9.79
CA VAL A 194 14.19 -2.32 -10.76
C VAL A 194 13.86 -2.97 -12.11
N SER A 195 13.59 -2.13 -13.12
CA SER A 195 13.68 -2.53 -14.54
C SER A 195 15.17 -2.64 -14.93
N VAL A 196 15.56 -3.76 -15.53
CA VAL A 196 16.88 -3.96 -16.12
C VAL A 196 16.72 -3.88 -17.64
N SER A 197 17.14 -2.78 -18.23
CA SER A 197 17.31 -2.68 -19.68
C SER A 197 18.75 -2.99 -20.06
N GLY A 198 18.92 -3.84 -21.08
CA GLY A 198 20.21 -4.22 -21.63
C GLY A 198 20.03 -5.00 -22.93
N ALA A 199 20.70 -4.58 -24.00
CA ALA A 199 20.75 -5.31 -25.25
C ALA A 199 22.01 -6.18 -25.27
N THR A 200 21.86 -7.46 -25.60
CA THR A 200 22.98 -8.35 -25.85
C THR A 200 22.79 -9.06 -27.19
N THR A 201 23.88 -9.24 -27.92
CA THR A 201 23.87 -9.96 -29.20
C THR A 201 24.27 -11.39 -28.92
N VAL A 202 23.38 -12.34 -29.21
CA VAL A 202 23.67 -13.77 -29.03
C VAL A 202 23.78 -14.40 -30.41
N GLU A 203 24.96 -14.91 -30.74
CA GLU A 203 25.12 -15.75 -31.93
C GLU A 203 24.60 -17.15 -31.64
N ARG A 204 23.50 -17.55 -32.29
CA ARG A 204 23.04 -18.94 -32.30
C ARG A 204 23.57 -19.62 -33.56
N LYS A 205 24.41 -20.64 -33.38
CA LYS A 205 24.76 -21.57 -34.47
C LYS A 205 23.85 -22.79 -34.37
N ALA A 206 22.96 -22.95 -35.34
CA ALA A 206 22.19 -24.18 -35.54
C ALA A 206 22.49 -24.71 -36.95
N GLN A 207 22.94 -25.97 -37.02
CA GLN A 207 23.15 -26.75 -38.25
C GLN A 207 23.82 -25.97 -39.42
N GLY A 208 25.05 -25.50 -39.20
CA GLY A 208 25.92 -25.03 -40.28
C GLY A 208 25.64 -23.63 -40.84
N LYS A 209 24.64 -22.89 -40.35
CA LYS A 209 24.47 -21.46 -40.64
C LYS A 209 24.45 -20.64 -39.35
N ALA A 210 25.32 -19.64 -39.29
CA ALA A 210 25.32 -18.66 -38.20
C ALA A 210 24.31 -17.56 -38.53
N LYS A 211 23.37 -17.29 -37.62
CA LYS A 211 22.47 -16.15 -37.71
C LYS A 211 22.66 -15.30 -36.46
N THR A 212 23.05 -14.05 -36.66
CA THR A 212 23.18 -13.05 -35.60
C THR A 212 21.81 -12.44 -35.36
N GLU A 213 21.26 -12.60 -34.16
CA GLU A 213 20.02 -11.95 -33.75
C GLU A 213 20.29 -11.06 -32.54
N SER A 214 19.85 -9.81 -32.62
CA SER A 214 19.90 -8.85 -31.51
C SER A 214 18.69 -9.08 -30.63
N LEU A 215 18.92 -9.49 -29.38
CA LEU A 215 17.84 -9.59 -28.39
C LEU A 215 17.77 -8.25 -27.65
N VAL A 216 16.69 -7.51 -27.88
CA VAL A 216 16.38 -6.30 -27.12
C VAL A 216 15.37 -6.70 -26.04
N VAL A 217 15.80 -6.64 -24.78
CA VAL A 217 14.88 -6.77 -23.64
C VAL A 217 14.37 -5.36 -23.32
N GLY A 218 13.19 -5.04 -23.83
CA GLY A 218 12.44 -3.81 -23.55
C GLY A 218 11.17 -4.11 -22.74
N ASP A 219 10.61 -3.08 -22.12
CA ASP A 219 9.36 -3.17 -21.36
C ASP A 219 8.23 -3.72 -22.23
N VAL A 220 7.47 -4.68 -21.70
CA VAL A 220 6.37 -5.37 -22.42
C VAL A 220 5.25 -4.40 -22.85
N ALA A 221 5.24 -3.17 -22.30
CA ALA A 221 4.34 -2.10 -22.72
C ALA A 221 4.61 -1.60 -24.15
N GLU A 222 5.88 -1.52 -24.59
CA GLU A 222 6.21 -1.07 -25.96
C GLU A 222 5.96 -2.18 -27.00
N ALA A 223 6.11 -3.46 -26.62
CA ALA A 223 5.82 -4.57 -27.52
C ALA A 223 4.31 -4.76 -27.80
N ARG A 224 3.43 -4.25 -26.93
CA ARG A 224 1.97 -4.39 -27.06
C ARG A 224 1.32 -3.24 -27.82
N ALA A 225 1.89 -2.03 -27.76
CA ALA A 225 1.46 -0.88 -28.56
C ALA A 225 1.76 -1.05 -30.07
N ALA A 226 2.73 -1.89 -30.43
CA ALA A 226 3.10 -2.14 -31.82
C ALA A 226 2.27 -3.23 -32.54
N ARG A 227 1.33 -3.93 -31.87
CA ARG A 227 0.69 -5.12 -32.46
C ARG A 227 -0.82 -5.15 -32.66
N TYR A 228 -1.66 -4.31 -32.05
CA TYR A 228 -3.11 -4.30 -32.36
C TYR A 228 -3.79 -2.95 -32.05
N PRO A 229 -4.40 -2.23 -33.02
CA PRO A 229 -5.29 -1.10 -32.74
C PRO A 229 -6.71 -1.59 -32.44
N ALA A 230 -7.32 -1.03 -31.39
CA ALA A 230 -8.76 -0.99 -31.07
C ALA A 230 -9.62 -2.27 -31.21
N PHE A 231 -10.14 -2.80 -30.09
CA PHE A 231 -11.49 -3.37 -30.05
C PHE A 231 -12.02 -3.44 -28.61
N GLU A 232 -13.17 -2.80 -28.38
CA GLU A 232 -14.02 -2.97 -27.19
C GLU A 232 -14.66 -4.37 -27.17
N ALA A 233 -14.83 -4.97 -26.00
CA ALA A 233 -16.05 -5.71 -25.60
C ALA A 233 -15.90 -6.38 -24.21
N ASN A 234 -17.00 -6.33 -23.46
CA ASN A 234 -17.28 -7.05 -22.22
C ASN A 234 -17.07 -8.58 -22.34
N VAL A 235 -16.84 -9.29 -21.22
CA VAL A 235 -17.62 -10.47 -20.74
C VAL A 235 -16.92 -11.13 -19.53
N SER A 236 -17.77 -11.65 -18.65
CA SER A 236 -17.60 -12.29 -17.35
C SER A 236 -17.39 -13.83 -17.45
N LEU A 237 -17.06 -14.45 -16.29
CA LEU A 237 -17.14 -15.88 -15.88
C LEU A 237 -15.87 -16.77 -15.96
N ALA A 238 -15.39 -17.12 -14.76
CA ALA A 238 -15.27 -18.47 -14.15
C ALA A 238 -14.57 -19.66 -14.86
N GLU A 239 -13.82 -20.37 -13.99
CA GLU A 239 -13.47 -21.81 -13.95
C GLU A 239 -12.22 -22.40 -14.61
N ALA A 240 -11.71 -23.43 -13.89
CA ALA A 240 -10.65 -24.41 -14.14
C ALA A 240 -9.20 -23.92 -13.90
N GLY A 241 -8.40 -24.39 -12.93
CA GLY A 241 -8.41 -25.67 -12.23
C GLY A 241 -7.62 -26.71 -13.03
N LEU A 242 -6.28 -26.80 -12.87
CA LEU A 242 -5.51 -28.06 -12.96
C LEU A 242 -4.00 -27.86 -12.68
N LEU A 243 -3.40 -28.87 -12.04
CA LEU A 243 -1.97 -29.23 -11.90
C LEU A 243 -1.22 -28.45 -10.80
N ASP A 244 -1.10 -28.92 -9.56
CA ASP A 244 -0.75 -30.25 -9.01
C ASP A 244 0.66 -30.76 -9.38
N ARG A 245 1.42 -31.08 -8.31
CA ARG A 245 2.69 -31.83 -8.23
C ARG A 245 4.02 -31.15 -8.61
N LEU A 246 4.84 -30.88 -7.59
CA LEU A 246 6.16 -31.53 -7.46
C LEU A 246 6.73 -31.32 -6.04
N THR A 247 6.65 -32.39 -5.26
CA THR A 247 7.37 -32.62 -4.01
C THR A 247 8.74 -33.25 -4.30
N LEU A 248 9.66 -33.15 -3.32
CA LEU A 248 10.92 -33.91 -3.08
C LEU A 248 12.22 -33.19 -3.47
N PHE A 249 13.33 -33.18 -2.71
CA PHE A 249 13.66 -33.62 -1.33
C PHE A 249 15.00 -32.97 -0.90
N HIS A 250 15.24 -33.01 0.42
CA HIS A 250 16.43 -32.69 1.24
C HIS A 250 17.74 -33.40 0.83
N PRO A 251 18.92 -32.95 1.32
CA PRO A 251 19.38 -33.14 2.72
C PRO A 251 19.23 -31.91 3.61
#